data_AF-A0AA42KL01-F1
#
_entry.id   AF-A0AA42KL01-F1
#
_cell.length_a   1.000
_cell.length_b   1.000
_cell.length_c   1.000
_cell.angle_alpha   90.00
_cell.angle_beta   90.00
_cell.angle_gamma   90.00
#
_symmetry.space_group_name_H-M   'P 1'
#
loop_
_entity.id
_entity.type
_entity.pdbx_description
1 polymer ?
#
loop_
_entity_poly.entity_id
_entity_poly.type
_entity_poly.pdbx_seq_one_letter_code
_entity_poly.pdbx_strand_id
1 'polypeptide(L)'
;MFITYRRAEIAYPPLLGEDTQMWRFVEFEEHRPWFYVMVNRRQKAAAWRTMLLIPSEDELEDMLKRRTAGTLIEAIQVVLPARLNGSADWTMERLTELVRVYDQDERVLGYDFTTASGNTYSQRECRHALDAAKHQVYSSSMGSA
;
A
#
# COMPACT_ATOMS: atom_id res chain seq x y z
N MET A 1 3.70 -3.28 -10.36
CA MET A 1 4.92 -3.96 -9.86
C MET A 1 6.13 -3.02 -9.88
N PHE A 2 7.14 -3.19 -9.00
CA PHE A 2 8.40 -2.44 -9.09
C PHE A 2 9.46 -3.22 -9.88
N ILE A 3 10.20 -2.52 -10.73
CA ILE A 3 11.31 -3.06 -11.52
C ILE A 3 12.62 -2.58 -10.91
N THR A 4 13.56 -3.51 -10.73
CA THR A 4 14.91 -3.23 -10.28
C THR A 4 15.90 -3.47 -11.41
N TYR A 5 16.96 -2.68 -11.46
CA TYR A 5 17.99 -2.80 -12.50
C TYR A 5 19.32 -3.06 -11.86
N ARG A 6 20.03 -4.14 -12.19
CA ARG A 6 21.36 -4.46 -11.61
C ARG A 6 22.32 -3.26 -11.50
N ARG A 7 22.34 -2.35 -12.48
CA ARG A 7 23.15 -1.12 -12.45
C ARG A 7 22.82 -0.13 -11.31
N ALA A 8 21.62 -0.25 -10.76
CA ALA A 8 21.12 0.51 -9.63
C ALA A 8 21.35 -0.21 -8.30
N GLU A 9 21.87 -1.45 -8.29
CA GLU A 9 22.24 -2.13 -7.05
C GLU A 9 23.40 -1.39 -6.39
N ILE A 10 23.29 -1.20 -5.08
CA ILE A 10 24.34 -0.61 -4.25
C ILE A 10 25.07 -1.75 -3.55
N ALA A 11 26.35 -1.92 -3.86
CA ALA A 11 27.21 -2.81 -3.09
C ALA A 11 27.39 -2.24 -1.67
N TYR A 12 26.77 -2.91 -0.70
CA TYR A 12 26.82 -2.50 0.71
C TYR A 12 27.74 -3.45 1.49
N PRO A 13 28.51 -2.97 2.48
CA PRO A 13 29.24 -3.86 3.37
C PRO A 13 28.26 -4.77 4.15
N PRO A 14 28.62 -6.02 4.50
CA PRO A 14 27.72 -7.04 5.06
C PRO A 14 27.11 -6.74 6.46
N LEU A 15 27.17 -5.49 6.94
CA LEU A 15 26.72 -5.06 8.27
C LEU A 15 25.19 -5.04 8.47
N LEU A 16 24.38 -5.10 7.41
CA LEU A 16 22.90 -5.10 7.49
C LEU A 16 22.25 -6.49 7.34
N GLY A 17 23.06 -7.55 7.24
CA GLY A 17 22.60 -8.92 7.04
C GLY A 17 22.53 -9.32 5.56
N GLU A 18 22.59 -10.63 5.30
CA GLU A 18 22.70 -11.20 3.95
C GLU A 18 21.36 -11.24 3.20
N ASP A 19 20.24 -11.01 3.89
CA ASP A 19 18.89 -11.15 3.33
C ASP A 19 18.35 -9.86 2.68
N THR A 20 19.17 -8.81 2.54
CA THR A 20 18.71 -7.52 2.01
C THR A 20 19.63 -6.99 0.91
N GLN A 21 19.02 -6.39 -0.11
CA GLN A 21 19.71 -5.68 -1.18
C GLN A 21 19.25 -4.22 -1.19
N MET A 22 20.18 -3.32 -1.54
CA MET A 22 19.90 -1.89 -1.63
C MET A 22 19.90 -1.44 -3.08
N TRP A 23 18.91 -0.63 -3.44
CA TRP A 23 18.76 -0.09 -4.78
C TRP A 23 18.79 1.44 -4.75
N ARG A 24 19.50 2.05 -5.70
CA ARG A 24 19.55 3.52 -5.89
C ARG A 24 18.20 4.08 -6.33
N PHE A 25 17.48 3.32 -7.14
CA PHE A 25 16.15 3.62 -7.61
C PHE A 25 15.45 2.33 -8.01
N VAL A 26 14.13 2.39 -8.04
CA VAL A 26 13.25 1.38 -8.62
C VAL A 26 12.35 2.06 -9.64
N GLU A 27 11.96 1.35 -10.68
CA GLU A 27 10.99 1.83 -11.65
C GLU A 27 9.60 1.30 -11.32
N PHE A 28 8.58 2.12 -11.58
CA PHE A 28 7.19 1.76 -11.43
C PHE A 28 6.49 1.99 -12.78
N GLU A 29 6.27 0.90 -13.52
CA GLU A 29 5.80 0.94 -14.91
C GLU A 29 4.31 1.25 -15.01
N GLU A 30 3.54 0.90 -13.98
CA GLU A 30 2.08 1.04 -13.99
C GLU A 30 1.65 2.42 -13.48
N HIS A 31 0.90 3.18 -14.29
CA HIS A 31 0.24 4.42 -13.86
C HIS A 31 -0.99 4.14 -12.97
N ARG A 32 -0.77 3.42 -11.86
CA ARG A 32 -1.74 3.04 -10.85
C ARG A 32 -1.38 3.65 -9.49
N PRO A 33 -2.32 3.71 -8.53
CA PRO A 33 -2.01 3.97 -7.15
C PRO A 33 -0.95 3.01 -6.61
N TRP A 34 -0.07 3.53 -5.76
CA TRP A 34 0.84 2.73 -4.94
C TRP A 34 0.85 3.26 -3.52
N PHE A 35 1.27 2.42 -2.58
CA PHE A 35 1.12 2.67 -1.16
C PHE A 35 2.47 2.84 -0.47
N TYR A 36 2.52 3.80 0.44
CA TYR A 36 3.66 4.05 1.29
C TYR A 36 3.27 3.75 2.74
N VAL A 37 3.76 2.61 3.24
CA VAL A 37 3.38 2.06 4.54
C VAL A 37 4.46 2.40 5.55
N MET A 38 4.10 3.19 6.56
CA MET A 38 4.98 3.49 7.69
C MET A 38 4.86 2.39 8.73
N VAL A 39 5.98 1.73 8.99
CA VAL A 39 6.04 0.56 9.86
C VAL A 39 6.99 0.84 11.01
N ASN A 40 6.49 0.70 12.24
CA ASN A 40 7.31 0.69 13.43
C ASN A 40 7.63 -0.76 13.78
N ARG A 41 8.91 -1.11 13.63
CA ARG A 41 9.41 -2.45 13.97
C ARG A 41 9.98 -2.40 15.38
N ARG A 42 9.44 -3.24 16.26
CA ARG A 42 9.96 -3.42 17.62
C ARG A 42 10.64 -4.77 17.72
N GLN A 43 11.92 -4.78 18.08
CA GLN A 43 12.65 -6.00 18.38
C GLN A 43 13.48 -5.81 19.64
N LYS A 44 13.17 -6.61 20.67
CA LYS A 44 13.83 -6.56 21.99
C LYS A 44 13.87 -5.15 22.57
N ALA A 45 15.03 -4.50 22.57
CA ALA A 45 15.30 -3.19 23.17
C ALA A 45 15.33 -2.04 22.15
N ALA A 46 15.11 -2.30 20.87
CA ALA A 46 15.16 -1.30 19.81
C ALA A 46 13.81 -1.19 19.09
N ALA A 47 13.39 0.04 18.83
CA ALA A 47 12.30 0.37 17.93
C ALA A 47 12.86 1.25 16.82
N TRP A 48 12.56 0.93 15.57
CA TRP A 48 12.91 1.78 14.45
C TRP A 48 11.77 1.84 13.45
N ARG A 49 11.71 2.96 12.72
CA ARG A 49 10.71 3.20 11.69
C ARG A 49 11.29 2.82 10.33
N THR A 50 10.58 1.97 9.61
CA THR A 50 10.85 1.64 8.21
C THR A 50 9.67 2.03 7.35
N MET A 51 9.93 2.19 6.07
CA MET A 51 8.92 2.55 5.08
C MET A 51 8.90 1.46 4.01
N LEU A 52 7.71 0.95 3.69
CA LEU A 52 7.53 0.00 2.59
C LEU A 52 6.80 0.70 1.45
N LEU A 53 7.30 0.49 0.23
CA LEU A 53 6.58 0.85 -0.99
C LEU A 53 5.87 -0.41 -1.48
N ILE A 54 4.55 -0.34 -1.62
CA ILE A 54 3.71 -1.47 -2.02
C ILE A 54 2.99 -1.11 -3.32
N PRO A 55 3.11 -1.92 -4.39
CA PRO A 55 2.74 -1.49 -5.73
C PRO A 55 1.25 -1.60 -6.05
N SER A 56 0.44 -2.28 -5.23
CA SER A 56 -0.98 -2.53 -5.49
C SER A 56 -1.76 -2.85 -4.21
N GLU A 57 -3.09 -2.84 -4.32
CA GLU A 57 -4.03 -3.07 -3.22
C GLU A 57 -4.00 -4.50 -2.68
N ASP A 58 -3.84 -5.49 -3.56
CA ASP A 58 -3.73 -6.91 -3.21
C ASP A 58 -2.42 -7.23 -2.49
N GLU A 59 -1.30 -6.66 -2.95
CA GLU A 59 -0.01 -6.76 -2.27
C GLU A 59 -0.05 -6.07 -0.90
N LEU A 60 -0.81 -4.98 -0.76
CA LEU A 60 -1.02 -4.32 0.53
C LEU A 60 -1.84 -5.19 1.48
N GLU A 61 -2.93 -5.79 1.00
CA GLU A 61 -3.71 -6.75 1.79
C GLU A 61 -2.84 -7.93 2.25
N ASP A 62 -2.05 -8.52 1.35
CA ASP A 62 -1.16 -9.63 1.65
C ASP A 62 -0.09 -9.25 2.69
N MET A 63 0.50 -8.06 2.57
CA MET A 63 1.43 -7.51 3.55
C MET A 63 0.75 -7.34 4.92
N LEU A 64 -0.46 -6.79 4.96
CA LEU A 64 -1.23 -6.61 6.19
C LEU A 64 -1.58 -7.93 6.87
N LYS A 65 -1.87 -8.99 6.10
CA LYS A 65 -2.16 -10.35 6.60
C LYS A 65 -0.91 -11.05 7.13
N ARG A 66 0.22 -10.93 6.43
CA ARG A 66 1.48 -11.64 6.75
C ARG A 66 2.37 -10.89 7.74
N ARG A 67 1.91 -9.76 8.28
CA ARG A 67 2.71 -8.92 9.19
C ARG A 67 3.26 -9.73 10.37
N THR A 68 4.56 -9.56 10.64
CA THR A 68 5.21 -10.22 11.77
C THR A 68 4.69 -9.67 13.10
N ALA A 69 4.52 -10.52 14.11
CA ALA A 69 4.18 -10.10 15.46
C ALA A 69 5.15 -9.01 15.97
N GLY A 70 4.61 -7.96 16.58
CA GLY A 70 5.39 -6.79 17.03
C GLY A 70 5.61 -5.70 15.97
N THR A 71 5.07 -5.88 14.76
CA THR A 71 5.05 -4.85 13.71
C THR A 71 3.80 -3.99 13.85
N LEU A 72 3.98 -2.69 14.07
CA LEU A 72 2.88 -1.71 14.11
C LEU A 72 2.84 -0.92 12.81
N ILE A 73 1.68 -0.89 12.16
CA ILE A 73 1.39 0.02 11.05
C ILE A 73 0.98 1.35 11.65
N GLU A 74 1.77 2.39 11.43
CA GLU A 74 1.48 3.71 11.99
C GLU A 74 0.57 4.52 11.06
N ALA A 75 0.86 4.49 9.76
CA ALA A 75 0.07 5.17 8.75
C ALA A 75 0.33 4.53 7.38
N ILE A 76 -0.67 4.60 6.52
CA ILE A 76 -0.54 4.26 5.10
C ILE A 76 -0.85 5.53 4.31
N GLN A 77 0.02 5.90 3.39
CA GLN A 77 -0.26 6.89 2.37
C GLN A 77 -0.53 6.17 1.05
N VAL A 78 -1.41 6.72 0.23
CA VAL A 78 -1.62 6.31 -1.16
C VAL A 78 -1.14 7.44 -2.06
N VAL A 79 -0.36 7.08 -3.07
CA VAL A 79 0.11 7.98 -4.11
C VAL A 79 -0.77 7.77 -5.32
N LEU A 80 -1.50 8.80 -5.71
CA LEU A 80 -2.58 8.74 -6.70
C LEU A 80 -2.17 9.40 -8.00
N PRO A 81 -2.38 8.75 -9.15
CA PRO A 81 -2.21 9.39 -10.45
C PRO A 81 -3.27 10.46 -10.68
N ALA A 82 -2.91 11.49 -11.45
CA ALA A 82 -3.79 12.58 -11.89
C ALA A 82 -5.17 12.09 -12.40
N ARG A 83 -5.16 11.01 -13.17
CA ARG A 83 -6.37 10.39 -13.73
C ARG A 83 -7.39 9.92 -12.67
N LEU A 84 -6.93 9.54 -11.47
CA LEU A 84 -7.80 9.04 -10.40
C LEU A 84 -8.18 10.15 -9.42
N ASN A 85 -7.25 11.04 -9.07
CA ASN A 85 -7.51 12.11 -8.11
C ASN A 85 -8.26 13.32 -8.72
N GLY A 86 -8.41 13.39 -10.05
CA GLY A 86 -9.09 14.48 -10.75
C GLY A 86 -8.28 15.79 -10.78
N SER A 87 -7.01 15.76 -10.38
CA SER A 87 -6.09 16.89 -10.40
C SER A 87 -5.16 16.84 -11.62
N ALA A 88 -4.31 17.86 -11.79
CA ALA A 88 -3.33 17.91 -12.87
C ALA A 88 -2.10 17.03 -12.61
N ASP A 89 -1.85 16.65 -11.36
CA ASP A 89 -0.61 16.05 -10.90
C ASP A 89 -0.85 14.78 -10.07
N TRP A 90 0.24 14.09 -9.76
CA TRP A 90 0.20 13.04 -8.74
C TRP A 90 0.02 13.66 -7.35
N THR A 91 -0.87 13.06 -6.54
CA THR A 91 -1.07 13.48 -5.14
C THR A 91 -0.70 12.35 -4.20
N MET A 92 -0.32 12.70 -2.97
CA MET A 92 -0.15 11.72 -1.89
C MET A 92 -1.15 12.05 -0.79
N GLU A 93 -1.94 11.07 -0.40
CA GLU A 93 -2.99 11.23 0.60
C GLU A 93 -2.94 10.09 1.63
N ARG A 94 -3.34 10.38 2.86
CA ARG A 94 -3.42 9.33 3.89
C ARG A 94 -4.59 8.41 3.59
N LEU A 95 -4.31 7.11 3.52
CA LEU A 95 -5.33 6.07 3.42
C LEU A 95 -6.05 5.93 4.77
N THR A 96 -7.37 5.97 4.75
CA THR A 96 -8.22 5.78 5.94
C THR A 96 -8.94 4.45 5.90
N GLU A 97 -9.22 3.91 4.72
CA GLU A 97 -9.91 2.63 4.58
C GLU A 97 -9.49 1.92 3.29
N LEU A 98 -9.33 0.60 3.37
CA LEU A 98 -9.21 -0.29 2.22
C LEU A 98 -10.28 -1.37 2.34
N VAL A 99 -11.10 -1.52 1.30
CA VAL A 99 -12.18 -2.50 1.22
C VAL A 99 -11.98 -3.38 0.00
N ARG A 100 -11.93 -4.68 0.22
CA ARG A 100 -11.98 -5.68 -0.85
C ARG A 100 -13.42 -5.93 -1.26
N VAL A 101 -13.67 -6.00 -2.55
CA VAL A 101 -15.01 -6.12 -3.11
C VAL A 101 -15.14 -7.39 -3.94
N TYR A 102 -16.28 -8.06 -3.79
CA TYR A 102 -16.56 -9.36 -4.41
C TYR A 102 -17.85 -9.33 -5.23
N ASP A 103 -17.96 -10.19 -6.24
CA ASP A 103 -19.23 -10.49 -6.90
C ASP A 103 -20.04 -11.54 -6.11
N GLN A 104 -21.18 -11.94 -6.67
CA GLN A 104 -22.09 -12.92 -6.07
C GLN A 104 -21.49 -14.34 -6.00
N ASP A 105 -20.45 -14.63 -6.80
CA ASP A 105 -19.74 -15.91 -6.85
C ASP A 105 -18.46 -15.88 -5.99
N GLU A 106 -18.35 -14.93 -5.07
CA GLU A 106 -17.18 -14.68 -4.20
C GLU A 106 -15.88 -14.38 -4.96
N ARG A 107 -15.95 -13.97 -6.23
CA ARG A 107 -14.77 -13.57 -7.00
C ARG A 107 -14.41 -12.14 -6.67
N VAL A 108 -13.12 -11.89 -6.54
CA VAL A 108 -12.59 -10.55 -6.22
C VAL A 108 -12.75 -9.65 -7.44
N LEU A 109 -13.59 -8.62 -7.30
CA LEU A 109 -13.80 -7.58 -8.31
C LEU A 109 -12.73 -6.48 -8.23
N GLY A 110 -12.07 -6.35 -7.08
CA GLY A 110 -10.98 -5.41 -6.83
C GLY A 110 -11.15 -4.72 -5.48
N TYR A 111 -10.66 -3.49 -5.38
CA TYR A 111 -10.60 -2.76 -4.12
C TYR A 111 -11.17 -1.36 -4.26
N ASP A 112 -11.84 -0.92 -3.19
CA ASP A 112 -12.16 0.48 -2.94
C ASP A 112 -11.25 0.99 -1.85
N PHE A 113 -10.75 2.21 -1.98
CA PHE A 113 -9.99 2.85 -0.92
C PHE A 113 -10.46 4.28 -0.68
N THR A 114 -10.53 4.64 0.60
CA THR A 114 -10.93 5.96 1.06
C THR A 114 -9.72 6.68 1.64
N THR A 115 -9.60 7.97 1.37
CA THR A 115 -8.50 8.80 1.86
C THR A 115 -8.97 9.81 2.92
N ALA A 116 -8.02 10.42 3.61
CA ALA A 116 -8.28 11.41 4.64
C ALA A 116 -8.90 12.71 4.10
N SER A 117 -8.87 12.95 2.78
CA SER A 117 -9.61 14.05 2.15
C SER A 117 -11.11 13.75 2.01
N GLY A 118 -11.54 12.52 2.34
CA GLY A 118 -12.92 12.07 2.23
C GLY A 118 -13.28 11.48 0.86
N ASN A 119 -12.32 11.39 -0.06
CA ASN A 119 -12.52 10.79 -1.38
C ASN A 119 -12.41 9.27 -1.32
N THR A 120 -13.26 8.60 -2.12
CA THR A 120 -13.19 7.15 -2.33
C THR A 120 -12.88 6.87 -3.79
N TYR A 121 -11.89 6.02 -4.02
CA TYR A 121 -11.42 5.64 -5.34
C TYR A 121 -11.60 4.14 -5.55
N SER A 122 -11.80 3.76 -6.80
CA SER A 122 -11.96 2.37 -7.24
C SER A 122 -11.28 2.20 -8.59
N GLN A 123 -10.52 1.13 -8.73
CA GLN A 123 -9.95 0.72 -10.02
C GLN A 123 -10.75 -0.39 -10.71
N ARG A 124 -11.94 -0.71 -10.19
CA ARG A 124 -12.79 -1.81 -10.68
C ARG A 124 -13.46 -1.40 -11.99
N GLU A 125 -13.57 -2.32 -12.94
CA GLU A 125 -14.34 -2.07 -14.17
C GLU A 125 -15.84 -1.95 -13.84
N CYS A 126 -16.43 -0.79 -14.12
CA CYS A 126 -17.83 -0.46 -13.84
C CYS A 126 -18.81 -1.34 -14.64
N ARG A 127 -19.10 -2.55 -14.18
CA ARG A 127 -20.26 -3.34 -14.70
C ARG A 127 -21.12 -4.04 -13.63
N HIS A 128 -20.67 -4.18 -12.38
CA HIS A 128 -21.38 -4.96 -11.35
C HIS A 128 -21.44 -4.28 -9.98
N ALA A 129 -21.75 -2.98 -9.93
CA ALA A 129 -21.52 -2.15 -8.74
C ALA A 129 -22.61 -2.19 -7.65
N LEU A 130 -23.80 -2.75 -7.90
CA LEU A 130 -24.95 -2.52 -7.02
C LEU A 130 -25.12 -3.57 -5.89
N ASP A 131 -24.69 -4.83 -6.09
CA ASP A 131 -24.88 -5.94 -5.12
C ASP A 131 -23.58 -6.61 -4.67
N ALA A 132 -22.45 -5.91 -4.78
CA ALA A 132 -21.14 -6.49 -4.47
C ALA A 132 -20.90 -6.60 -2.96
N ALA A 133 -20.54 -7.79 -2.47
CA ALA A 133 -20.15 -8.01 -1.08
C ALA A 133 -18.82 -7.30 -0.78
N LYS A 134 -18.65 -6.81 0.45
CA LYS A 134 -17.49 -6.00 0.86
C LYS A 134 -16.82 -6.57 2.11
N HIS A 135 -15.49 -6.57 2.14
CA HIS A 135 -14.68 -6.94 3.29
C HIS A 135 -13.67 -5.85 3.60
N GLN A 136 -13.73 -5.29 4.81
CA GLN A 136 -12.78 -4.27 5.24
C GLN A 136 -11.41 -4.91 5.52
N VAL A 137 -10.41 -4.54 4.73
CA VAL A 137 -9.02 -5.00 4.84
C VAL A 137 -8.23 -4.12 5.80
N TYR A 138 -8.47 -2.81 5.73
CA TYR A 138 -7.80 -1.82 6.56
C TYR A 138 -8.78 -0.72 6.97
N SER A 139 -8.62 -0.24 8.20
CA SER A 139 -9.26 0.97 8.69
C SER A 139 -8.27 1.68 9.61
N SER A 140 -8.03 2.97 9.37
CA SER A 140 -7.28 3.79 10.30
C SER A 140 -8.19 4.12 11.47
N SER A 141 -7.87 3.62 12.66
CA SER A 141 -8.49 4.13 13.89
C SER A 141 -8.18 5.63 13.95
N MET A 142 -9.20 6.50 13.93
CA MET A 142 -9.01 7.90 14.30
C MET A 142 -8.51 7.89 15.74
N GLY A 143 -7.19 8.00 15.93
CA GLY A 143 -6.66 8.44 17.21
C GLY A 143 -7.21 9.84 17.40
N SER A 144 -8.17 9.98 18.31
CA SER A 144 -8.59 11.27 18.85
C SER A 144 -7.32 12.02 19.24
N ALA A 145 -7.06 13.14 18.57
CA ALA A 145 -6.04 14.09 19.00
C ALA A 145 -6.43 14.69 20.35
#